data_AF-A0A843HXV3-F1
#
_entry.id   AF-A0A843HXV3-F1
#
_cell.length_a   1.000
_cell.length_b   1.000
_cell.length_c   1.000
_cell.angle_alpha   90.00
_cell.angle_beta   90.00
_cell.angle_gamma   90.00
#
_symmetry.space_group_name_H-M   'P 1'
#
loop_
_entity.id
_entity.type
_entity.pdbx_description
1 polymer ?
#
loop_
_entity_poly.entity_id
_entity_poly.type
_entity_poly.pdbx_seq_one_letter_code
_entity_poly.pdbx_strand_id
1 'polypeptide(L)'
;MEPIVVDLFSGAGGFSLGFKKTGFKIKLAIDINHGATRTYSTNFPETIVIEDDIRNITGKDVEYLVGNKIDIVIGSPPCEPYTGANPFRMKDPLDRIYLDQDGQLTLEYI
;
A
#
# COMPACT_ATOMS: atom_id res chain seq x y z
N MET A 1 1.40 19.64 14.77
CA MET A 1 1.20 18.19 14.92
C MET A 1 1.59 17.56 13.59
N GLU A 2 2.41 16.51 13.61
CA GLU A 2 2.82 15.82 12.36
C GLU A 2 1.60 15.09 11.76
N PRO A 3 1.28 15.25 10.47
CA PRO A 3 0.17 14.55 9.87
C PRO A 3 0.47 13.04 9.76
N ILE A 4 -0.55 12.23 10.02
CA ILE A 4 -0.48 10.77 10.07
C ILE A 4 -0.76 10.18 8.70
N VAL A 5 0.14 9.30 8.25
CA VAL A 5 0.06 8.59 6.96
C VAL A 5 -0.11 7.10 7.18
N VAL A 6 -0.98 6.50 6.36
CA VAL A 6 -1.11 5.05 6.16
C VAL A 6 -0.64 4.70 4.74
N ASP A 7 0.21 3.69 4.59
CA ASP A 7 0.79 3.25 3.31
C ASP A 7 0.28 1.84 2.92
N LEU A 8 -0.50 1.77 1.84
CA LEU A 8 -1.06 0.54 1.29
C LEU A 8 -0.24 0.09 0.06
N PHE A 9 0.00 -1.22 -0.08
CA PHE A 9 0.96 -1.76 -1.06
C PHE A 9 2.32 -1.08 -0.89
N SER A 10 2.77 -1.03 0.36
CA SER A 10 3.88 -0.17 0.80
C SER A 10 5.24 -0.60 0.25
N GLY A 11 5.36 -1.84 -0.23
CA GLY A 11 6.61 -2.45 -0.64
C GLY A 11 7.70 -2.27 0.41
N ALA A 12 8.89 -1.87 -0.03
CA ALA A 12 10.02 -1.60 0.86
C ALA A 12 9.99 -0.20 1.51
N GLY A 13 8.91 0.57 1.32
CA GLY A 13 8.71 1.89 1.93
C GLY A 13 9.27 3.07 1.14
N GLY A 14 9.38 2.95 -0.19
CA GLY A 14 9.86 4.02 -1.05
C GLY A 14 8.99 5.29 -1.00
N PHE A 15 7.67 5.12 -1.08
CA PHE A 15 6.73 6.24 -1.02
C PHE A 15 6.71 6.86 0.39
N SER A 16 6.63 6.00 1.41
CA SER A 16 6.75 6.37 2.82
C SER A 16 8.01 7.14 3.17
N LEU A 17 9.17 6.82 2.56
CA LEU A 17 10.41 7.55 2.77
C LEU A 17 10.29 9.02 2.36
N GLY A 18 9.58 9.30 1.26
CA GLY A 18 9.29 10.67 0.81
C GLY A 18 8.51 11.46 1.85
N PHE A 19 7.38 10.92 2.30
CA PHE A 19 6.55 11.54 3.33
C PHE A 19 7.29 11.74 4.65
N LYS A 20 8.02 10.73 5.11
CA LYS A 20 8.87 10.83 6.32
C LYS A 20 9.88 11.97 6.23
N LYS A 21 10.53 12.15 5.07
CA LYS A 21 11.48 13.24 4.83
C LYS A 21 10.83 14.63 4.85
N THR A 22 9.53 14.72 4.55
CA THR A 22 8.75 15.97 4.59
C THR A 22 8.13 16.25 5.97
N GLY A 23 8.39 15.42 6.99
CA GLY A 23 7.91 15.63 8.36
C GLY A 23 6.54 15.01 8.65
N PHE A 24 6.12 14.05 7.84
CA PHE A 24 4.92 13.24 8.11
C PHE A 24 5.28 12.01 8.95
N LYS A 25 4.31 11.55 9.73
CA LYS A 25 4.46 10.35 10.55
C LYS A 25 3.78 9.15 9.89
N ILE A 26 4.57 8.17 9.46
CA ILE A 26 4.04 6.93 8.91
C ILE A 26 3.68 5.98 10.06
N LYS A 27 2.39 5.73 10.25
CA LYS A 27 1.87 4.98 11.40
C LYS A 27 1.65 3.51 11.09
N LEU A 28 1.18 3.22 9.88
CA LEU A 28 0.85 1.89 9.41
C LEU A 28 1.31 1.72 7.97
N ALA A 29 1.88 0.55 7.67
CA ALA A 29 2.22 0.11 6.32
C ALA A 29 1.71 -1.32 6.12
N ILE A 30 1.15 -1.61 4.95
CA ILE A 30 0.60 -2.93 4.61
C ILE A 30 1.21 -3.38 3.29
N ASP A 31 1.73 -4.61 3.25
CA ASP A 31 2.18 -5.25 2.02
C ASP A 31 2.17 -6.77 2.18
N ILE A 32 1.89 -7.52 1.12
CA ILE A 32 1.87 -8.98 1.16
C ILE A 32 3.27 -9.60 1.01
N ASN A 33 4.26 -8.84 0.53
CA ASN A 33 5.59 -9.36 0.22
C ASN A 33 6.51 -9.39 1.44
N HIS A 34 6.82 -10.60 1.93
CA HIS A 34 7.72 -10.83 3.07
C HIS A 34 9.08 -10.11 3.01
N GLY A 35 9.72 -10.10 1.83
CA GLY A 35 11.02 -9.43 1.66
C GLY A 35 10.90 -7.92 1.79
N ALA A 36 9.80 -7.37 1.25
CA ALA A 36 9.48 -5.95 1.28
C ALA A 36 9.12 -5.49 2.70
N THR A 37 8.22 -6.19 3.40
CA THR A 37 7.81 -5.90 4.79
C THR A 37 8.98 -5.98 5.76
N ARG A 38 9.88 -6.95 5.60
CA ARG A 38 11.11 -7.07 6.40
C ARG A 38 12.05 -5.88 6.15
N THR A 39 12.21 -5.48 4.89
CA THR A 39 13.01 -4.31 4.52
C THR A 39 12.40 -3.03 5.09
N TYR A 40 11.07 -2.88 4.97
CA TYR A 40 10.32 -1.77 5.51
C TYR A 40 10.54 -1.66 7.03
N SER A 41 10.25 -2.73 7.78
CA SER A 41 10.37 -2.77 9.24
C SER A 41 11.77 -2.40 9.74
N THR A 42 12.81 -2.79 8.99
CA THR A 42 14.21 -2.44 9.30
C THR A 42 14.49 -0.94 9.16
N ASN A 43 13.89 -0.27 8.18
CA ASN A 43 14.11 1.15 7.89
C ASN A 43 13.12 2.09 8.62
N PHE A 44 11.99 1.56 9.07
CA PHE A 44 10.90 2.29 9.73
C PHE A 44 10.49 1.61 11.05
N PRO A 45 11.38 1.56 12.06
CA PRO A 45 11.13 0.81 13.30
C PRO A 45 9.97 1.34 14.15
N GLU A 46 9.47 2.55 13.88
CA GLU A 46 8.33 3.15 14.58
C GLU A 46 6.99 2.92 13.87
N THR A 47 7.01 2.33 12.67
CA THR A 47 5.81 2.08 11.88
C THR A 47 5.31 0.66 12.15
N ILE A 48 4.00 0.50 12.34
CA ILE A 48 3.37 -0.81 12.39
C ILE A 48 3.37 -1.36 10.95
N VAL A 49 3.92 -2.55 10.74
CA VAL A 49 3.93 -3.21 9.43
C VAL A 49 3.06 -4.46 9.50
N ILE A 50 2.07 -4.54 8.62
CA ILE A 50 1.23 -5.73 8.43
C ILE A 50 1.71 -6.44 7.17
N GLU A 51 2.13 -7.68 7.34
CA GLU A 51 2.40 -8.61 6.25
C GLU A 51 1.15 -9.44 5.97
N ASP A 52 0.25 -8.93 5.14
CA ASP A 52 -0.98 -9.61 4.76
C ASP A 52 -1.50 -9.08 3.43
N ASP A 53 -2.41 -9.83 2.83
CA ASP A 53 -3.22 -9.37 1.72
C ASP A 53 -4.14 -8.23 2.17
N ILE A 54 -4.18 -7.14 1.41
CA ILE A 54 -5.00 -5.98 1.73
C ILE A 54 -6.49 -6.33 1.86
N ARG A 55 -6.96 -7.35 1.14
CA ARG A 55 -8.34 -7.85 1.22
C ARG A 55 -8.75 -8.35 2.59
N ASN A 56 -7.77 -8.76 3.40
CA ASN A 56 -8.01 -9.27 4.75
C ASN A 56 -8.07 -8.14 5.79
N ILE A 57 -7.78 -6.90 5.41
CA ILE A 57 -7.68 -5.75 6.32
C ILE A 57 -8.80 -4.77 6.05
N THR A 58 -9.62 -4.50 7.05
CA THR A 58 -10.72 -3.53 6.93
C THR A 58 -10.29 -2.13 7.37
N GLY A 59 -11.04 -1.10 6.95
CA GLY A 59 -10.83 0.26 7.45
C GLY A 59 -10.93 0.38 8.98
N LYS A 60 -11.74 -0.45 9.65
CA LYS A 60 -11.83 -0.48 11.11
C LYS A 60 -10.57 -1.01 11.77
N ASP A 61 -9.92 -2.00 11.15
CA ASP A 61 -8.65 -2.54 11.64
C ASP A 61 -7.56 -1.46 11.56
N VAL A 62 -7.52 -0.73 10.44
CA VAL A 62 -6.62 0.41 10.24
C VAL A 62 -6.88 1.49 11.30
N GLU A 63 -8.14 1.91 11.46
CA GLU A 63 -8.56 2.92 12.44
C GLU A 63 -8.17 2.53 13.87
N TYR A 64 -8.38 1.27 14.24
CA TYR A 64 -8.00 0.73 15.56
C TYR A 64 -6.49 0.83 15.80
N LEU A 65 -5.67 0.45 14.81
CA LEU A 65 -4.20 0.45 14.93
C LEU A 65 -3.59 1.86 14.95
N VAL A 66 -4.18 2.78 14.20
CA VAL A 66 -3.67 4.17 14.09
C VAL A 66 -4.26 5.10 15.14
N GLY A 67 -5.39 4.73 15.78
CA GLY A 67 -6.05 5.49 16.83
C GLY A 67 -7.11 6.48 16.32
N ASN A 68 -7.87 6.11 15.28
CA ASN A 68 -8.93 6.92 14.64
C ASN A 68 -8.47 8.28 14.11
N LYS A 69 -7.17 8.45 13.84
CA LYS A 69 -6.63 9.66 13.23
C LYS A 69 -5.73 9.31 12.06
N ILE A 70 -6.23 9.57 10.86
CA ILE A 70 -5.52 9.40 9.59
C ILE A 70 -5.69 10.72 8.82
N ASP A 71 -4.59 11.36 8.49
CA ASP A 71 -4.62 12.60 7.69
C ASP A 71 -4.45 12.27 6.20
N ILE A 72 -3.69 11.21 5.87
CA ILE A 72 -3.38 10.79 4.50
C ILE A 72 -3.38 9.27 4.40
N VAL A 73 -3.95 8.75 3.32
CA VAL A 73 -3.76 7.38 2.84
C VAL A 73 -3.01 7.46 1.51
N ILE A 74 -1.92 6.70 1.39
CA ILE A 74 -1.20 6.50 0.14
C ILE A 74 -1.33 5.04 -0.27
N GLY A 75 -1.38 4.78 -1.58
CA GLY A 75 -1.53 3.43 -2.13
C GLY A 75 -0.73 3.28 -3.41
N SER A 76 0.04 2.19 -3.51
CA SER A 76 0.90 1.89 -4.66
C SER A 76 0.57 0.51 -5.26
N PRO A 77 -0.67 0.26 -5.73
CA PRO A 77 -1.05 -1.06 -6.23
C PRO A 77 -0.17 -1.51 -7.41
N PRO A 78 -0.11 -2.83 -7.67
CA PRO A 78 0.64 -3.37 -8.79
C PRO A 78 0.23 -2.71 -10.12
N CYS A 79 1.22 -2.21 -10.86
CA CYS A 79 0.99 -1.55 -12.14
C CYS A 79 1.13 -2.52 -13.33
N GLU A 80 1.62 -3.74 -13.10
CA GLU A 80 1.79 -4.78 -14.12
C GLU A 80 0.54 -5.01 -14.98
N PRO A 81 -0.70 -5.00 -14.44
CA PRO A 81 -1.90 -5.19 -15.23
C PRO A 81 -2.11 -4.09 -16.29
N TYR A 82 -1.68 -2.87 -16.01
CA TYR A 82 -2.01 -1.65 -16.78
C TYR A 82 -0.89 -1.15 -17.68
N THR A 83 0.37 -1.43 -17.34
CA THR A 83 1.52 -0.84 -18.03
C THR A 83 1.67 -1.30 -19.48
N GLY A 84 1.98 -0.34 -20.36
CA GLY A 84 2.32 -0.61 -21.77
C GLY A 84 3.60 -1.43 -21.96
N ALA A 85 4.46 -1.49 -20.95
CA ALA A 85 5.69 -2.27 -20.97
C ALA A 85 5.47 -3.77 -20.77
N ASN A 86 4.30 -4.19 -20.27
CA ASN A 86 3.99 -5.60 -20.07
C ASN A 86 3.65 -6.26 -21.43
N PRO A 87 4.48 -7.20 -21.93
CA PRO A 87 4.21 -7.86 -23.21
C PRO A 87 2.95 -8.74 -23.17
N PHE A 88 2.50 -9.10 -21.97
CA PHE A 88 1.28 -9.87 -21.73
C PHE A 88 0.07 -8.99 -21.40
N ARG A 89 0.14 -7.66 -21.59
CA ARG A 89 -0.97 -6.75 -21.30
C ARG A 89 -2.21 -7.09 -22.12
N MET A 90 -3.39 -6.90 -21.54
CA MET A 90 -4.64 -6.98 -22.28
C MET A 90 -4.71 -5.84 -23.30
N LYS A 91 -5.46 -6.09 -24.38
CA LYS A 91 -5.66 -5.08 -25.43
C LYS A 91 -6.37 -3.84 -24.88
N ASP A 92 -7.39 -4.05 -24.05
CA ASP A 92 -8.00 -3.02 -23.22
C ASP A 92 -7.51 -3.15 -21.77
N PRO A 93 -6.75 -2.19 -21.24
CA PRO A 93 -6.26 -2.22 -19.86
C PRO A 93 -7.37 -2.20 -18.81
N LEU A 94 -8.55 -1.64 -19.11
CA LEU A 94 -9.65 -1.56 -18.13
C LEU A 94 -10.31 -2.92 -17.88
N ASP A 95 -10.27 -3.82 -18.86
CA ASP A 95 -10.78 -5.19 -18.70
C ASP A 95 -10.09 -5.93 -17.54
N ARG A 96 -8.84 -5.58 -17.22
CA ARG A 96 -8.09 -6.12 -16.08
C ARG A 96 -8.79 -5.90 -14.75
N ILE A 97 -9.47 -4.77 -14.59
CA ILE A 97 -10.22 -4.45 -13.37
C ILE A 97 -11.26 -5.54 -13.06
N TYR A 98 -11.80 -6.19 -14.11
CA TYR A 98 -12.86 -7.18 -13.98
C TYR A 98 -12.36 -8.62 -14.11
N LEU A 99 -11.27 -8.84 -14.86
CA LEU A 99 -10.84 -10.18 -15.28
C LEU A 99 -9.53 -10.66 -14.66
N ASP A 100 -8.75 -9.77 -14.05
CA ASP A 100 -7.41 -10.06 -13.55
C ASP A 100 -7.36 -9.87 -12.02
N GLN A 101 -6.88 -10.88 -11.29
CA GLN A 101 -6.88 -10.82 -9.82
C GLN A 101 -5.98 -9.70 -9.29
N ASP A 102 -4.85 -9.43 -9.94
CA ASP A 102 -3.94 -8.36 -9.52
C ASP A 102 -4.50 -6.99 -9.94
N GLY A 103 -5.19 -6.91 -11.09
CA GLY A 103 -5.93 -5.72 -11.49
C GLY A 103 -7.08 -5.37 -10.54
N GLN A 104 -7.79 -6.39 -10.03
CA GLN A 104 -8.91 -6.23 -9.08
C GLN A 104 -8.47 -5.60 -7.76
N LEU A 105 -7.21 -5.79 -7.34
CA LEU A 105 -6.66 -5.16 -6.15
C LEU A 105 -6.88 -3.64 -6.19
N THR A 106 -6.85 -3.03 -7.38
CA THR A 106 -7.12 -1.59 -7.54
C THR A 106 -8.50 -1.17 -7.08
N LEU A 107 -9.52 -2.02 -7.17
CA LEU A 107 -10.84 -1.75 -6.62
C LEU A 107 -10.94 -2.07 -5.14
N GLU A 108 -10.15 -3.01 -4.64
CA GLU A 108 -10.30 -3.52 -3.28
C GLU A 108 -9.70 -2.60 -2.22
N TYR A 109 -8.80 -1.69 -2.60
CA TYR A 109 -8.23 -0.70 -1.68
C TYR A 109 -8.81 0.72 -1.79
N ILE A 110 -9.61 1.01 -2.82
CA ILE A 110 -10.25 2.33 -3.05
C ILE A 110 -11.63 2.36 -2.41
#